data_AF-A0A9W9ZKF6-F1
#
_entry.id   AF-A0A9W9ZKF6-F1
#
_cell.length_a   1.000
_cell.length_b   1.000
_cell.length_c   1.000
_cell.angle_alpha   90.00
_cell.angle_beta   90.00
_cell.angle_gamma   90.00
#
_symmetry.space_group_name_H-M   'P 1'
#
loop_
_entity.id
_entity.type
_entity.pdbx_description
1 polymer ?
#
loop_
_entity_poly.entity_id
_entity_poly.type
_entity_poly.pdbx_seq_one_letter_code
_entity_poly.pdbx_strand_id
1 'polypeptide(L)'
;MTAIILNSPFYQMIDRLTQTYRAVLVQIARDLDEEQQKELQFLCTGLVPRRVKDILTLFHSLEEATKMSWVDVAFLKECLHDLGREDLVAKLTAFEIKRDVSILLNFYVKKRNGLHSFYQSSATNAAEYLVQLMEGFQGRVDVREMLRSSGKNTKDLWLHFVKECTPQSQRMTWGKFSMLVAIAGEIIAVSSSHSRQSPPEEAIEMCITLANELCYLMLKLGCWEDFCTYVKKRYNQVYHGHDDIGCSSPSLSFRRQIADVVQELEEAIFF
;
A
#
# COMPACT_ATOMS: atom_id res chain seq x y z
N MET A 1 18.14 -17.59 -25.33
CA MET A 1 16.71 -17.49 -24.96
C MET A 1 16.61 -17.20 -23.46
N THR A 2 17.17 -16.07 -23.00
CA THR A 2 17.39 -15.83 -21.56
C THR A 2 17.31 -14.33 -21.19
N ALA A 3 16.58 -13.55 -22.00
CA ALA A 3 16.41 -12.11 -21.77
C ALA A 3 14.96 -11.70 -21.48
N ILE A 4 14.01 -12.65 -21.48
CA ILE A 4 12.56 -12.34 -21.37
C ILE A 4 12.07 -12.38 -19.91
N ILE A 5 12.82 -12.98 -18.98
CA ILE A 5 12.35 -13.21 -17.60
C ILE A 5 12.59 -12.00 -16.66
N LEU A 6 13.51 -11.08 -17.00
CA LEU A 6 13.82 -9.90 -16.17
C LEU A 6 12.83 -8.73 -16.33
N ASN A 7 11.89 -8.80 -17.28
CA ASN A 7 10.95 -7.72 -17.61
C ASN A 7 9.52 -7.95 -17.08
N SER A 8 9.35 -8.70 -15.99
CA SER A 8 8.04 -8.75 -15.33
C SER A 8 7.88 -7.53 -14.41
N PRO A 9 6.79 -6.75 -14.53
CA PRO A 9 6.56 -5.57 -13.68
C PRO A 9 6.38 -5.84 -12.19
N PHE A 10 6.31 -7.12 -11.80
CA PHE A 10 6.51 -7.47 -10.39
C PHE A 10 7.95 -7.21 -9.92
N TYR A 11 8.96 -7.56 -10.73
CA TYR A 11 10.37 -7.30 -10.42
C TYR A 11 10.68 -5.81 -10.42
N GLN A 12 10.11 -5.03 -11.34
CA GLN A 12 10.30 -3.57 -11.35
C GLN A 12 9.81 -2.90 -10.07
N MET A 13 8.66 -3.32 -9.54
CA MET A 13 8.18 -2.82 -8.25
C MET A 13 9.09 -3.25 -7.10
N ILE A 14 9.53 -4.51 -7.07
CA ILE A 14 10.49 -5.00 -6.06
C ILE A 14 11.78 -4.18 -6.10
N ASP A 15 12.31 -3.88 -7.29
CA ASP A 15 13.54 -3.11 -7.45
C ASP A 15 13.37 -1.68 -6.90
N ARG A 16 12.26 -1.01 -7.23
CA ARG A 16 11.93 0.33 -6.70
C ARG A 16 11.78 0.34 -5.17
N LEU A 17 11.09 -0.64 -4.60
CA LEU A 17 10.92 -0.77 -3.15
C LEU A 17 12.23 -1.10 -2.45
N THR A 18 13.06 -1.96 -3.04
CA THR A 18 14.41 -2.29 -2.55
C THR A 18 15.32 -1.07 -2.57
N GLN A 19 15.25 -0.26 -3.63
CA GLN A 19 15.99 1.00 -3.70
C GLN A 19 15.53 2.00 -2.64
N THR A 20 14.22 2.09 -2.39
CA THR A 20 13.65 2.94 -1.35
C THR A 20 14.13 2.51 0.04
N TYR A 21 14.13 1.21 0.32
CA TYR A 21 14.68 0.64 1.53
C TYR A 21 16.16 1.00 1.72
N ARG A 22 17.01 0.85 0.69
CA ARG A 22 18.42 1.24 0.75
C ARG A 22 18.59 2.73 1.07
N ALA A 23 17.75 3.59 0.48
CA ALA A 23 17.76 5.02 0.79
C ALA A 23 17.38 5.29 2.25
N VAL A 24 16.43 4.55 2.82
CA VAL A 24 16.07 4.63 4.25
C VAL A 24 17.25 4.23 5.14
N LEU A 25 17.95 3.14 4.82
CA LEU A 25 19.14 2.73 5.56
C LEU A 25 20.26 3.77 5.52
N VAL A 26 20.49 4.39 4.35
CA VAL A 26 21.47 5.48 4.22
C VAL A 26 21.06 6.68 5.09
N GLN A 27 19.77 6.99 5.17
CA GLN A 27 19.30 8.08 6.01
C GLN A 27 19.46 7.74 7.50
N ILE A 28 19.11 6.53 7.92
CA ILE A 28 19.32 6.04 9.29
C ILE A 28 20.81 6.15 9.67
N ALA A 29 21.69 5.67 8.80
CA ALA A 29 23.14 5.76 8.99
C ALA A 29 23.65 7.19 9.22
N ARG A 30 23.06 8.17 8.51
CA ARG A 30 23.41 9.59 8.66
C ARG A 30 22.82 10.23 9.90
N ASP A 31 21.67 9.74 10.35
CA ASP A 31 20.95 10.26 11.50
C ASP A 31 21.49 9.71 12.83
N LEU A 32 22.32 8.66 12.81
CA LEU A 32 23.02 8.10 13.97
C LEU A 32 24.37 8.80 14.20
N ASP A 33 24.63 9.26 15.43
CA ASP A 33 25.94 9.78 15.81
C ASP A 33 26.98 8.67 16.04
N GLU A 34 28.24 9.04 16.28
CA GLU A 34 29.33 8.07 16.45
C GLU A 34 29.18 7.16 17.67
N GLU A 35 28.53 7.63 18.75
CA GLU A 35 28.31 6.84 19.96
C GLU A 35 27.21 5.81 19.70
N GLN A 36 26.08 6.26 19.15
CA GLN A 36 24.97 5.40 18.75
C GLN A 36 25.38 4.35 17.71
N GLN A 37 26.28 4.70 16.78
CA GLN A 37 26.83 3.74 15.82
C GLN A 37 27.66 2.64 16.52
N LYS A 38 28.45 2.98 17.54
CA LYS A 38 29.23 2.00 18.32
C LYS A 38 28.31 1.13 19.16
N GLU A 39 27.29 1.70 19.78
CA GLU A 39 26.28 0.96 20.54
C GLU A 39 25.50 0.00 19.63
N LEU A 40 25.10 0.44 18.43
CA LEU A 40 24.43 -0.43 17.46
C LEU A 40 25.34 -1.60 17.02
N GLN A 41 26.61 -1.32 16.74
CA GLN A 41 27.61 -2.37 16.45
C GLN A 41 27.73 -3.36 17.61
N PHE A 42 27.72 -2.86 18.86
CA PHE A 42 27.77 -3.70 20.04
C PHE A 42 26.53 -4.59 20.17
N LEU A 43 25.32 -4.06 19.96
CA LEU A 43 24.08 -4.83 19.95
C LEU A 43 24.09 -5.94 18.88
N CYS A 44 24.81 -5.74 17.78
CA CYS A 44 24.95 -6.71 16.70
C CYS A 44 26.12 -7.70 16.90
N THR A 45 26.79 -7.68 18.06
CA THR A 45 27.96 -8.54 18.32
C THR A 45 27.61 -10.01 18.20
N GLY A 46 28.43 -10.75 17.45
CA GLY A 46 28.24 -12.20 17.22
C GLY A 46 27.28 -12.54 16.08
N LEU A 47 26.59 -11.54 15.49
CA LEU A 47 25.76 -11.72 14.31
C LEU A 47 26.51 -11.43 13.00
N VAL A 48 27.55 -10.60 13.07
CA VAL A 48 28.34 -10.16 11.91
C VAL A 48 29.85 -10.31 12.15
N PRO A 49 30.69 -10.33 11.09
CA PRO A 49 32.14 -10.38 11.24
C PRO A 49 32.69 -9.19 12.04
N ARG A 50 33.70 -9.44 12.91
CA ARG A 50 34.33 -8.41 13.77
C ARG A 50 35.00 -7.23 13.04
N ARG A 51 35.11 -7.28 11.71
CA ARG A 51 35.84 -6.29 10.89
C ARG A 51 34.95 -5.21 10.26
N VAL A 52 33.66 -5.20 10.58
CA VAL A 52 32.74 -4.15 10.13
C VAL A 52 33.10 -2.84 10.82
N LYS A 53 33.52 -1.82 10.06
CA LYS A 53 34.00 -0.54 10.59
C LYS A 53 32.97 0.58 10.51
N ASP A 54 32.10 0.55 9.52
CA ASP A 54 31.08 1.55 9.27
C ASP A 54 29.67 0.93 9.32
N ILE A 55 28.69 1.79 9.58
CA ILE A 55 27.30 1.40 9.80
C ILE A 55 26.61 0.84 8.54
N LEU A 56 27.02 1.27 7.34
CA LEU A 56 26.44 0.75 6.10
C LEU A 56 26.94 -0.67 5.81
N THR A 57 28.22 -0.92 6.05
CA THR A 57 28.79 -2.27 6.01
C THR A 57 28.15 -3.17 7.06
N LEU A 58 27.76 -2.62 8.22
CA LEU A 58 27.00 -3.36 9.24
C LEU A 58 25.64 -3.79 8.71
N PHE A 59 24.84 -2.86 8.18
CA PHE A 59 23.54 -3.21 7.60
C PHE A 59 23.67 -4.25 6.50
N HIS A 60 24.62 -4.08 5.59
CA HIS A 60 24.86 -5.07 4.55
C HIS A 60 25.22 -6.46 5.12
N SER A 61 26.08 -6.52 6.13
CA SER A 61 26.45 -7.78 6.79
C SER A 61 25.25 -8.43 7.51
N LEU A 62 24.35 -7.63 8.09
CA LEU A 62 23.12 -8.11 8.70
C LEU A 62 22.16 -8.68 7.65
N GLU A 63 22.11 -8.10 6.45
CA GLU A 63 21.35 -8.66 5.33
C GLU A 63 21.92 -10.00 4.85
N GLU A 64 23.25 -10.10 4.70
CA GLU A 64 23.92 -11.37 4.36
C GLU A 64 23.69 -12.45 5.43
N ALA A 65 23.62 -12.04 6.69
CA ALA A 65 23.29 -12.92 7.82
C ALA A 65 21.78 -13.20 7.96
N THR A 66 20.94 -12.73 7.03
CA THR A 66 19.47 -12.88 7.03
C THR A 66 18.78 -12.32 8.28
N LYS A 67 19.42 -11.36 8.95
CA LYS A 67 18.87 -10.69 10.15
C LYS A 67 17.93 -9.56 9.79
N MET A 68 18.04 -9.03 8.59
CA MET A 68 17.15 -8.02 8.05
C MET A 68 17.12 -8.11 6.52
N SER A 69 16.10 -7.51 5.92
CA SER A 69 15.95 -7.34 4.48
C SER A 69 14.96 -6.22 4.20
N TRP A 70 14.74 -5.86 2.93
CA TRP A 70 13.67 -4.95 2.56
C TRP A 70 12.25 -5.47 2.93
N VAL A 71 12.11 -6.78 3.15
CA VAL A 71 10.85 -7.43 3.58
C VAL A 71 10.72 -7.46 5.11
N ASP A 72 11.81 -7.58 5.84
CA ASP A 72 11.81 -7.72 7.29
C ASP A 72 12.86 -6.81 7.93
N VAL A 73 12.39 -5.78 8.61
CA VAL A 73 13.22 -4.79 9.32
C VAL A 73 13.03 -4.86 10.83
N ALA A 74 12.36 -5.90 11.35
CA ALA A 74 12.01 -6.01 12.76
C ALA A 74 13.25 -5.96 13.66
N PHE A 75 14.29 -6.71 13.31
CA PHE A 75 15.56 -6.73 14.06
C PHE A 75 16.18 -5.34 14.17
N LEU A 76 16.24 -4.58 13.07
CA LEU A 76 16.81 -3.22 13.10
C LEU A 76 15.93 -2.28 13.93
N LYS A 77 14.61 -2.42 13.89
CA LYS A 77 13.69 -1.64 14.74
C LYS A 77 13.92 -1.93 16.22
N GLU A 78 14.10 -3.19 16.60
CA GLU A 78 14.42 -3.58 17.99
C GLU A 78 15.72 -2.92 18.45
N CYS A 79 16.80 -3.01 17.65
CA CYS A 79 18.06 -2.36 18.02
C CYS A 79 17.91 -0.83 18.14
N LEU A 80 17.19 -0.18 17.22
CA LEU A 80 16.97 1.27 17.27
C LEU A 80 16.11 1.69 18.47
N HIS A 81 15.15 0.85 18.86
CA HIS A 81 14.35 1.02 20.07
C HIS A 81 15.24 0.96 21.33
N ASP A 82 16.12 -0.03 21.41
CA ASP A 82 17.06 -0.19 22.53
C ASP A 82 18.04 1.00 22.66
N LEU A 83 18.36 1.66 21.53
CA LEU A 83 19.13 2.90 21.48
C LEU A 83 18.31 4.16 21.80
N GLY A 84 17.01 4.03 22.07
CA GLY A 84 16.10 5.15 22.32
C GLY A 84 15.78 6.00 21.08
N ARG A 85 16.05 5.50 19.86
CA ARG A 85 15.84 6.20 18.59
C ARG A 85 14.48 5.90 17.96
N GLU A 86 13.42 6.23 18.69
CA GLU A 86 12.02 6.05 18.25
C GLU A 86 11.69 6.77 16.93
N ASP A 87 12.37 7.89 16.66
CA ASP A 87 12.25 8.61 15.40
C ASP A 87 12.69 7.76 14.19
N LEU A 88 13.72 6.94 14.37
CA LEU A 88 14.22 6.01 13.35
C LEU A 88 13.36 4.75 13.25
N VAL A 89 12.83 4.27 14.38
CA VAL A 89 11.81 3.19 14.40
C VAL A 89 10.56 3.62 13.63
N ALA A 90 10.09 4.85 13.82
CA ALA A 90 8.97 5.42 13.08
C ALA A 90 9.28 5.54 11.58
N LYS A 91 10.52 5.90 11.21
CA LYS A 91 10.96 5.95 9.80
C LYS A 91 10.92 4.57 9.14
N LEU A 92 11.37 3.51 9.81
CA LEU A 92 11.26 2.13 9.31
C LEU A 92 9.81 1.67 9.23
N THR A 93 9.00 1.97 10.24
CA THR A 93 7.57 1.62 10.26
C THR A 93 6.82 2.28 9.09
N ALA A 94 7.13 3.56 8.79
CA ALA A 94 6.57 4.24 7.63
C ALA A 94 7.02 3.60 6.32
N PHE A 95 8.25 3.09 6.23
CA PHE A 95 8.70 2.33 5.07
C PHE A 95 7.92 1.02 4.89
N GLU A 96 7.74 0.22 5.94
CA GLU A 96 6.98 -1.04 5.91
C GLU A 96 5.55 -0.81 5.39
N ILE A 97 4.86 0.20 5.95
CA ILE A 97 3.50 0.57 5.53
C ILE A 97 3.47 0.98 4.05
N LYS A 98 4.39 1.84 3.61
CA LYS A 98 4.45 2.27 2.20
C LYS A 98 4.69 1.11 1.26
N ARG A 99 5.61 0.21 1.63
CA ARG A 99 5.90 -1.02 0.89
C ARG A 99 4.64 -1.87 0.76
N ASP A 100 3.95 -2.13 1.87
CA ASP A 100 2.82 -3.05 1.89
C ASP A 100 1.59 -2.46 1.17
N VAL A 101 1.32 -1.16 1.31
CA VAL A 101 0.29 -0.47 0.53
C VAL A 101 0.63 -0.45 -0.96
N SER A 102 1.90 -0.25 -1.33
CA SER A 102 2.33 -0.29 -2.75
C SER A 102 2.10 -1.67 -3.37
N ILE A 103 2.47 -2.73 -2.64
CA ILE A 103 2.25 -4.12 -3.05
C ILE A 103 0.75 -4.41 -3.18
N LEU A 104 -0.06 -3.97 -2.21
CA LEU A 104 -1.51 -4.10 -2.25
C LEU A 104 -2.08 -3.46 -3.52
N LEU A 105 -1.78 -2.19 -3.79
CA LEU A 105 -2.30 -1.47 -4.95
C LEU A 105 -1.89 -2.12 -6.26
N ASN A 106 -0.64 -2.56 -6.40
CA ASN A 106 -0.19 -3.26 -7.60
C ASN A 106 -0.91 -4.59 -7.80
N PHE A 107 -1.12 -5.35 -6.72
CA PHE A 107 -1.84 -6.62 -6.80
C PHE A 107 -3.33 -6.39 -7.13
N TYR A 108 -3.94 -5.37 -6.53
CA TYR A 108 -5.30 -4.92 -6.84
C TYR A 108 -5.44 -4.65 -8.34
N VAL A 109 -4.58 -3.80 -8.90
CA VAL A 109 -4.59 -3.42 -10.32
C VAL A 109 -4.40 -4.62 -11.23
N LYS A 110 -3.44 -5.50 -10.91
CA LYS A 110 -3.21 -6.74 -11.66
C LYS A 110 -4.47 -7.60 -11.71
N LYS A 111 -5.08 -7.85 -10.54
CA LYS A 111 -6.27 -8.68 -10.44
C LYS A 111 -7.45 -8.08 -11.20
N ARG A 112 -7.68 -6.77 -11.07
CA ARG A 112 -8.73 -6.05 -11.84
C ARG A 112 -8.55 -6.09 -13.35
N ASN A 113 -7.31 -6.32 -13.80
CA ASN A 113 -6.96 -6.48 -15.22
C ASN A 113 -6.86 -7.96 -15.63
N GLY A 114 -7.32 -8.90 -14.80
CA GLY A 114 -7.32 -10.34 -15.08
C GLY A 114 -5.94 -11.00 -14.99
N LEU A 115 -4.93 -10.30 -14.49
CA LEU A 115 -3.58 -10.82 -14.33
C LEU A 115 -3.47 -11.61 -13.01
N HIS A 116 -2.92 -12.81 -13.11
CA HIS A 116 -2.71 -13.68 -11.96
C HIS A 116 -1.31 -13.46 -11.39
N SER A 117 -1.18 -13.43 -10.07
CA SER A 117 0.10 -13.31 -9.37
C SER A 117 0.22 -14.41 -8.33
N PHE A 118 1.35 -15.12 -8.34
CA PHE A 118 1.64 -16.24 -7.43
C PHE A 118 2.31 -15.79 -6.12
N TYR A 119 2.62 -14.51 -5.98
CA TYR A 119 3.16 -13.96 -4.74
C TYR A 119 2.06 -13.81 -3.69
N GLN A 120 2.27 -14.36 -2.50
CA GLN A 120 1.32 -14.31 -1.40
C GLN A 120 1.92 -13.59 -0.19
N SER A 121 1.20 -12.58 0.30
CA SER A 121 1.49 -11.85 1.53
C SER A 121 0.18 -11.32 2.14
N SER A 122 0.25 -10.72 3.33
CA SER A 122 -0.90 -10.02 3.92
C SER A 122 -1.44 -8.91 3.00
N ALA A 123 -0.56 -8.22 2.26
CA ALA A 123 -0.93 -7.21 1.26
C ALA A 123 -1.66 -7.78 0.05
N THR A 124 -1.20 -8.90 -0.51
CA THR A 124 -1.92 -9.51 -1.64
C THR A 124 -3.26 -10.10 -1.22
N ASN A 125 -3.35 -10.65 0.00
CA ASN A 125 -4.63 -11.13 0.55
C ASN A 125 -5.59 -9.96 0.81
N ALA A 126 -5.12 -8.83 1.34
CA ALA A 126 -5.95 -7.64 1.51
C ALA A 126 -6.44 -7.09 0.16
N ALA A 127 -5.58 -7.06 -0.86
CA ALA A 127 -5.98 -6.69 -2.22
C ALA A 127 -7.04 -7.65 -2.79
N GLU A 128 -6.86 -8.96 -2.60
CA GLU A 128 -7.80 -10.00 -3.03
C GLU A 128 -9.21 -9.72 -2.52
N TYR A 129 -9.34 -9.46 -1.22
CA TYR A 129 -10.60 -9.14 -0.55
C TYR A 129 -11.21 -7.83 -1.06
N LEU A 130 -10.42 -6.77 -1.19
CA LEU A 130 -10.91 -5.47 -1.66
C LEU A 130 -11.41 -5.55 -3.11
N VAL A 131 -10.71 -6.26 -3.99
CA VAL A 131 -11.16 -6.47 -5.37
C VAL A 131 -12.49 -7.22 -5.40
N GLN A 132 -12.62 -8.30 -4.62
CA GLN A 132 -13.87 -9.05 -4.57
C GLN A 132 -15.02 -8.19 -4.05
N LEU A 133 -14.82 -7.45 -2.95
CA LEU A 133 -15.81 -6.50 -2.45
C LEU A 133 -16.27 -5.51 -3.53
N MET A 134 -15.35 -4.93 -4.29
CA MET A 134 -15.66 -3.99 -5.37
C MET A 134 -16.29 -4.66 -6.60
N GLU A 135 -16.03 -5.95 -6.85
CA GLU A 135 -16.66 -6.73 -7.92
C GLU A 135 -18.07 -7.19 -7.57
N GLY A 136 -18.31 -7.51 -6.29
CA GLY A 136 -19.62 -7.86 -5.77
C GLY A 136 -20.53 -6.66 -5.54
N PHE A 137 -20.01 -5.43 -5.63
CA PHE A 137 -20.77 -4.21 -5.42
C PHE A 137 -21.82 -4.00 -6.51
N GLN A 138 -23.10 -3.98 -6.10
CA GLN A 138 -24.24 -3.69 -6.97
C GLN A 138 -24.80 -2.28 -6.70
N GLY A 139 -23.92 -1.28 -6.69
CA GLY A 139 -24.32 0.13 -6.58
C GLY A 139 -25.05 0.63 -7.81
N ARG A 140 -25.73 1.78 -7.68
CA ARG A 140 -26.41 2.44 -8.80
C ARG A 140 -25.42 3.06 -9.77
N VAL A 141 -24.25 3.43 -9.26
CA VAL A 141 -23.16 3.99 -10.04
C VAL A 141 -22.07 2.93 -10.24
N ASP A 142 -21.84 2.55 -11.50
CA ASP A 142 -20.65 1.79 -11.86
C ASP A 142 -19.42 2.71 -11.68
N VAL A 143 -18.67 2.45 -10.61
CA VAL A 143 -17.49 3.22 -10.24
C VAL A 143 -16.48 3.27 -11.40
N ARG A 144 -16.26 2.16 -12.11
CA ARG A 144 -15.28 2.14 -13.21
C ARG A 144 -15.77 2.93 -14.41
N GLU A 145 -17.04 2.78 -14.77
CA GLU A 145 -17.60 3.55 -15.89
C GLU A 145 -17.58 5.04 -15.59
N MET A 146 -17.97 5.44 -14.38
CA MET A 146 -17.90 6.83 -13.93
C MET A 146 -16.46 7.37 -14.01
N LEU A 147 -15.46 6.58 -13.60
CA LEU A 147 -14.05 6.97 -13.69
C LEU A 147 -13.62 7.16 -15.16
N ARG A 148 -13.98 6.22 -16.06
CA ARG A 148 -13.69 6.31 -17.51
C ARG A 148 -14.33 7.53 -18.16
N SER A 149 -15.60 7.79 -17.83
CA SER A 149 -16.37 8.89 -18.43
C SER A 149 -16.04 10.27 -17.86
N SER A 150 -15.26 10.34 -16.78
CA SER A 150 -14.96 11.59 -16.07
C SER A 150 -14.20 12.63 -16.90
N GLY A 151 -13.39 12.18 -17.89
CA GLY A 151 -12.49 13.02 -18.66
C GLY A 151 -11.37 13.68 -17.83
N LYS A 152 -11.21 13.31 -16.56
CA LYS A 152 -10.20 13.87 -15.64
C LYS A 152 -8.95 13.00 -15.58
N ASN A 153 -7.82 13.62 -15.27
CA ASN A 153 -6.61 12.88 -14.99
C ASN A 153 -6.70 12.18 -13.61
N THR A 154 -5.86 11.16 -13.42
CA THR A 154 -5.77 10.33 -12.22
C THR A 154 -5.57 11.13 -10.93
N LYS A 155 -4.73 12.17 -10.96
CA LYS A 155 -4.42 12.98 -9.77
C LYS A 155 -5.62 13.81 -9.32
N ASP A 156 -6.32 14.44 -10.25
CA ASP A 156 -7.51 15.23 -9.95
C ASP A 156 -8.65 14.35 -9.43
N LEU A 157 -8.82 13.15 -10.02
CA LEU A 157 -9.77 12.15 -9.54
C LEU A 157 -9.47 11.76 -8.10
N TRP A 158 -8.22 11.39 -7.82
CA TRP A 158 -7.77 11.02 -6.48
C TRP A 158 -8.03 12.12 -5.46
N LEU A 159 -7.67 13.38 -5.77
CA LEU A 159 -7.89 14.52 -4.87
C LEU A 159 -9.38 14.75 -4.57
N HIS A 160 -10.27 14.54 -5.54
CA HIS A 160 -11.70 14.63 -5.30
C HIS A 160 -12.17 13.56 -4.31
N PHE A 161 -11.78 12.30 -4.49
CA PHE A 161 -12.17 11.24 -3.57
C PHE A 161 -11.61 11.42 -2.16
N VAL A 162 -10.34 11.79 -2.03
CA VAL A 162 -9.74 12.10 -0.73
C VAL A 162 -10.55 13.18 -0.03
N LYS A 163 -10.85 14.29 -0.72
CA LYS A 163 -11.60 15.40 -0.15
C LYS A 163 -12.99 14.98 0.36
N GLU A 164 -13.71 14.15 -0.40
CA GLU A 164 -15.04 13.67 0.01
C GLU A 164 -14.96 12.64 1.14
N CYS A 165 -13.98 11.72 1.13
CA CYS A 165 -13.82 10.70 2.17
C CYS A 165 -13.27 11.28 3.49
N THR A 166 -12.50 12.37 3.40
CA THR A 166 -11.87 13.04 4.55
C THR A 166 -12.34 14.49 4.71
N PRO A 167 -13.61 14.74 5.09
CA PRO A 167 -14.04 16.07 5.48
C PRO A 167 -13.24 16.54 6.70
N GLN A 168 -12.90 17.84 6.76
CA GLN A 168 -12.06 18.45 7.80
C GLN A 168 -12.54 18.21 9.25
N SER A 169 -13.80 17.82 9.44
CA SER A 169 -14.45 17.61 10.74
C SER A 169 -14.54 16.14 11.19
N GLN A 170 -14.22 15.16 10.33
CA GLN A 170 -14.50 13.75 10.62
C GLN A 170 -13.23 12.93 10.82
N ARG A 171 -13.22 12.11 11.88
CA ARG A 171 -12.13 11.18 12.15
C ARG A 171 -12.08 10.11 11.05
N MET A 172 -10.88 9.80 10.58
CA MET A 172 -10.65 8.68 9.68
C MET A 172 -11.04 7.36 10.37
N THR A 173 -11.67 6.44 9.64
CA THR A 173 -12.00 5.09 10.10
C THR A 173 -11.37 4.05 9.17
N TRP A 174 -11.28 2.79 9.61
CA TRP A 174 -10.83 1.70 8.75
C TRP A 174 -11.72 1.50 7.51
N GLY A 175 -13.03 1.74 7.62
CA GLY A 175 -13.95 1.72 6.48
C GLY A 175 -13.59 2.73 5.41
N LYS A 176 -13.46 4.01 5.80
CA LYS A 176 -13.03 5.10 4.89
C LYS A 176 -11.66 4.86 4.29
N PHE A 177 -10.71 4.39 5.09
CA PHE A 177 -9.38 4.07 4.59
C PHE A 177 -9.41 2.92 3.57
N SER A 178 -10.15 1.84 3.87
CA SER A 178 -10.31 0.71 2.94
C SER A 178 -10.97 1.12 1.63
N MET A 179 -11.98 1.99 1.69
CA MET A 179 -12.64 2.59 0.54
C MET A 179 -11.66 3.43 -0.30
N LEU A 180 -10.84 4.28 0.33
CA LEU A 180 -9.81 5.05 -0.36
C LEU A 180 -8.77 4.16 -1.05
N VAL A 181 -8.32 3.10 -0.39
CA VAL A 181 -7.39 2.11 -0.97
C VAL A 181 -8.02 1.44 -2.20
N ALA A 182 -9.27 1.00 -2.11
CA ALA A 182 -9.99 0.38 -3.21
C ALA A 182 -10.19 1.35 -4.39
N ILE A 183 -10.61 2.58 -4.13
CA ILE A 183 -10.77 3.64 -5.13
C ILE A 183 -9.44 3.98 -5.80
N ALA A 184 -8.35 4.09 -5.05
CA ALA A 184 -7.00 4.27 -5.62
C ALA A 184 -6.68 3.14 -6.61
N GLY A 185 -6.95 1.89 -6.22
CA GLY A 185 -6.82 0.72 -7.07
C GLY A 185 -7.66 0.80 -8.34
N GLU A 186 -8.94 1.19 -8.25
CA GLU A 186 -9.82 1.37 -9.42
C GLU A 186 -9.33 2.46 -10.36
N ILE A 187 -8.91 3.61 -9.83
CA ILE A 187 -8.37 4.72 -10.62
C ILE A 187 -7.15 4.24 -11.41
N ILE A 188 -6.19 3.60 -10.75
CA ILE A 188 -4.98 3.08 -11.42
C ILE A 188 -5.34 2.00 -12.45
N ALA A 189 -6.26 1.09 -12.13
CA ALA A 189 -6.68 0.02 -13.02
C ALA A 189 -7.37 0.56 -14.29
N VAL A 190 -8.22 1.58 -14.15
CA VAL A 190 -8.88 2.25 -15.27
C VAL A 190 -7.88 3.03 -16.12
N SER A 191 -6.94 3.74 -15.51
CA SER A 191 -5.90 4.48 -16.24
C SER A 191 -4.90 3.59 -16.97
N SER A 192 -4.69 2.35 -16.50
CA SER A 192 -3.70 1.40 -17.05
C SER A 192 -4.27 0.33 -17.98
N SER A 193 -5.57 0.35 -18.29
CA SER A 193 -6.28 -0.73 -19.02
C SER A 193 -5.88 -0.92 -20.49
N HIS A 194 -4.91 -0.16 -21.01
CA HIS A 194 -4.47 -0.22 -22.39
C HIS A 194 -3.30 -1.21 -22.64
N SER A 195 -2.65 -1.74 -21.58
CA SER A 195 -1.54 -2.70 -21.71
C SER A 195 -1.92 -4.11 -21.25
N ARG A 196 -2.04 -5.05 -22.20
CA ARG A 196 -2.53 -6.43 -21.93
C ARG A 196 -1.52 -7.38 -21.26
N GLN A 197 -0.27 -6.98 -21.08
CA GLN A 197 0.79 -7.90 -20.63
C GLN A 197 1.25 -7.63 -19.19
N SER A 198 1.04 -6.42 -18.69
CA SER A 198 1.44 -6.00 -17.34
C SER A 198 1.03 -4.55 -17.07
N PRO A 199 0.95 -4.11 -15.79
CA PRO A 199 0.85 -2.68 -15.50
C PRO A 199 2.05 -1.95 -16.15
N PRO A 200 1.82 -0.83 -16.85
CA PRO A 200 2.91 -0.02 -17.38
C PRO A 200 3.75 0.54 -16.22
N GLU A 201 5.00 0.95 -16.47
CA GLU A 201 5.87 1.58 -15.46
C GLU A 201 5.15 2.74 -14.74
N GLU A 202 4.35 3.52 -15.48
CA GLU A 202 3.50 4.59 -14.95
C GLU A 202 2.53 4.10 -13.86
N ALA A 203 1.96 2.91 -14.00
CA ALA A 203 1.05 2.35 -12.98
C ALA A 203 1.79 1.95 -11.70
N ILE A 204 3.03 1.46 -11.81
CA ILE A 204 3.89 1.19 -10.64
C ILE A 204 4.19 2.49 -9.90
N GLU A 205 4.59 3.54 -10.63
CA GLU A 205 4.88 4.84 -10.04
C GLU A 205 3.64 5.47 -9.39
N MET A 206 2.45 5.28 -9.98
CA MET A 206 1.19 5.68 -9.35
C MET A 206 0.90 4.89 -8.07
N CYS A 207 1.14 3.57 -8.04
CA CYS A 207 0.98 2.77 -6.82
C CYS A 207 1.87 3.31 -5.69
N ILE A 208 3.15 3.58 -5.98
CA ILE A 208 4.11 4.11 -4.99
C ILE A 208 3.70 5.53 -4.55
N THR A 209 3.27 6.37 -5.48
CA THR A 209 2.84 7.75 -5.19
C THR A 209 1.62 7.77 -4.27
N LEU A 210 0.57 7.03 -4.61
CA LEU A 210 -0.64 6.97 -3.78
C LEU A 210 -0.39 6.26 -2.44
N ALA A 211 0.47 5.25 -2.41
CA ALA A 211 0.88 4.61 -1.16
C ALA A 211 1.56 5.59 -0.19
N ASN A 212 2.36 6.54 -0.70
CA ASN A 212 2.93 7.60 0.13
C ASN A 212 1.87 8.49 0.77
N GLU A 213 0.81 8.84 0.04
CA GLU A 213 -0.29 9.65 0.57
C GLU A 213 -1.14 8.87 1.59
N LEU A 214 -1.42 7.60 1.30
CA LEU A 214 -2.19 6.70 2.17
C LEU A 214 -1.43 6.35 3.47
N CYS A 215 -0.10 6.25 3.42
CA CYS A 215 0.74 5.91 4.58
C CYS A 215 0.47 6.82 5.78
N TYR A 216 0.31 8.13 5.55
CA TYR A 216 0.03 9.07 6.63
C TYR A 216 -1.32 8.82 7.31
N LEU A 217 -2.34 8.46 6.53
CA LEU A 217 -3.66 8.13 7.04
C LEU A 217 -3.63 6.82 7.84
N MET A 218 -2.86 5.85 7.37
CA MET A 218 -2.69 4.56 8.01
C MET A 218 -2.00 4.68 9.38
N LEU A 219 -0.89 5.42 9.45
CA LEU A 219 -0.15 5.68 10.69
C LEU A 219 -1.01 6.35 11.77
N LYS A 220 -2.05 7.11 11.39
CA LYS A 220 -3.01 7.72 12.34
C LYS A 220 -4.07 6.75 12.86
N LEU A 221 -4.35 5.68 12.12
CA LEU A 221 -5.40 4.72 12.45
C LEU A 221 -4.90 3.60 13.36
N GLY A 222 -3.71 3.07 13.07
CA GLY A 222 -3.16 1.91 13.78
C GLY A 222 -2.05 1.24 12.97
N CYS A 223 -1.93 -0.07 13.07
CA CYS A 223 -0.91 -0.84 12.35
C CYS A 223 -1.46 -1.56 11.11
N TRP A 224 -0.55 -2.23 10.39
CA TRP A 224 -0.86 -3.00 9.19
C TRP A 224 -1.73 -4.23 9.46
N GLU A 225 -1.48 -4.91 10.57
CA GLU A 225 -2.19 -6.11 10.98
C GLU A 225 -3.66 -5.79 11.31
N ASP A 226 -3.93 -4.65 11.94
CA ASP A 226 -5.28 -4.16 12.23
C ASP A 226 -6.06 -3.93 10.94
N PHE A 227 -5.43 -3.30 9.95
CA PHE A 227 -6.02 -3.07 8.64
C PHE A 227 -6.36 -4.38 7.92
N CYS A 228 -5.41 -5.32 7.83
CA CYS A 228 -5.64 -6.61 7.19
C CYS A 228 -6.77 -7.39 7.88
N THR A 229 -6.81 -7.35 9.21
CA THR A 229 -7.86 -7.98 10.01
C THR A 229 -9.22 -7.35 9.72
N TYR A 230 -9.28 -6.02 9.66
CA TYR A 230 -10.49 -5.28 9.31
C TYR A 230 -11.04 -5.67 7.94
N VAL A 231 -10.21 -5.60 6.89
CA VAL A 231 -10.61 -5.89 5.50
C VAL A 231 -11.12 -7.32 5.39
N LYS A 232 -10.41 -8.30 5.98
CA LYS A 232 -10.84 -9.70 5.99
C LYS A 232 -12.17 -9.89 6.70
N LYS A 233 -12.35 -9.25 7.86
CA LYS A 233 -13.62 -9.32 8.61
C LYS A 233 -14.76 -8.73 7.78
N ARG A 234 -14.55 -7.59 7.13
CA ARG A 234 -15.58 -6.93 6.32
C ARG A 234 -15.96 -7.76 5.09
N TYR A 235 -14.96 -8.31 4.39
CA TYR A 235 -15.19 -9.27 3.31
C TYR A 235 -16.08 -10.44 3.75
N ASN A 236 -15.75 -11.09 4.87
CA ASN A 236 -16.54 -12.19 5.39
C ASN A 236 -17.97 -11.76 5.76
N GLN A 237 -18.18 -10.54 6.26
CA GLN A 237 -19.51 -10.04 6.61
C GLN A 237 -20.39 -9.85 5.37
N VAL A 238 -19.85 -9.26 4.30
CA VAL A 238 -20.59 -9.02 3.05
C VAL A 238 -20.93 -10.35 2.36
N TYR A 239 -19.99 -11.30 2.31
CA TYR A 239 -20.20 -12.58 1.61
C TYR A 239 -20.87 -13.69 2.46
N HIS A 240 -21.12 -13.45 3.76
CA HIS A 240 -21.89 -14.35 4.62
C HIS A 240 -23.20 -13.72 5.14
N GLY A 241 -23.58 -12.53 4.66
CA GLY A 241 -24.73 -11.78 5.16
C GLY A 241 -25.55 -11.07 4.07
N HIS A 242 -26.47 -11.82 3.44
CA HIS A 242 -27.74 -11.40 2.81
C HIS A 242 -27.82 -10.77 1.40
N ASP A 243 -29.03 -10.97 0.85
CA ASP A 243 -29.59 -10.79 -0.49
C ASP A 243 -29.84 -9.33 -0.95
N ASP A 244 -29.85 -9.19 -2.29
CA ASP A 244 -30.53 -8.25 -3.21
C ASP A 244 -31.07 -6.89 -2.70
N ILE A 245 -30.63 -5.78 -3.34
CA ILE A 245 -31.48 -4.60 -3.64
C ILE A 245 -31.06 -3.95 -4.98
N GLY A 246 -32.05 -3.71 -5.86
CA GLY A 246 -31.89 -3.19 -7.23
C GLY A 246 -32.05 -1.67 -7.46
N CYS A 247 -31.86 -1.33 -8.74
CA CYS A 247 -31.57 -0.04 -9.40
C CYS A 247 -32.62 1.09 -9.41
N SER A 248 -32.10 2.33 -9.65
CA SER A 248 -32.46 3.27 -10.76
C SER A 248 -31.65 4.59 -10.67
N SER A 249 -31.25 5.20 -11.81
CA SER A 249 -30.40 6.43 -11.87
C SER A 249 -31.01 7.56 -12.73
N PRO A 250 -30.83 8.84 -12.32
CA PRO A 250 -30.81 10.00 -13.21
C PRO A 250 -29.40 10.65 -13.29
N SER A 251 -29.12 11.38 -14.36
CA SER A 251 -27.83 12.02 -14.61
C SER A 251 -27.58 13.20 -13.64
N LEU A 252 -26.59 13.05 -12.76
CA LEU A 252 -26.16 14.07 -11.79
C LEU A 252 -24.81 14.70 -12.17
N SER A 253 -24.49 15.86 -11.59
CA SER A 253 -23.18 16.50 -11.79
C SER A 253 -22.05 15.64 -11.19
N PHE A 254 -20.85 15.67 -11.78
CA PHE A 254 -19.72 14.79 -11.39
C PHE A 254 -19.37 14.82 -9.89
N ARG A 255 -19.49 15.98 -9.22
CA ARG A 255 -19.30 16.06 -7.76
C ARG A 255 -20.38 15.32 -6.98
N ARG A 256 -21.64 15.38 -7.43
CA ARG A 256 -22.74 14.61 -6.83
C ARG A 256 -22.51 13.11 -7.05
N GLN A 257 -22.08 12.70 -8.24
CA GLN A 257 -21.76 11.29 -8.52
C GLN A 257 -20.68 10.74 -7.60
N ILE A 258 -19.61 11.50 -7.31
CA ILE A 258 -18.60 11.08 -6.33
C ILE A 258 -19.20 10.95 -4.93
N ALA A 259 -20.00 11.93 -4.49
CA ALA A 259 -20.65 11.88 -3.19
C ALA A 259 -21.61 10.69 -3.08
N ASP A 260 -22.39 10.40 -4.13
CA ASP A 260 -23.30 9.27 -4.22
C ASP A 260 -22.53 7.94 -4.18
N VAL A 261 -21.44 7.82 -4.95
CA VAL A 261 -20.55 6.63 -4.91
C VAL A 261 -19.97 6.42 -3.53
N VAL A 262 -19.45 7.49 -2.90
CA VAL A 262 -18.90 7.41 -1.54
C VAL A 262 -19.99 6.92 -0.58
N GLN A 263 -21.18 7.52 -0.63
CA GLN A 263 -22.28 7.12 0.24
C GLN A 263 -22.72 5.66 0.02
N GLU A 264 -22.90 5.23 -1.24
CA GLU A 264 -23.30 3.86 -1.55
C GLU A 264 -22.23 2.84 -1.15
N LEU A 265 -20.94 3.15 -1.35
CA LEU A 265 -19.84 2.31 -0.91
C LEU A 265 -19.74 2.24 0.62
N GLU A 266 -20.00 3.35 1.30
CA GLU A 266 -20.09 3.37 2.76
C GLU A 266 -21.19 2.42 3.24
N GLU A 267 -22.43 2.59 2.76
CA GLU A 267 -23.59 1.81 3.19
C GLU A 267 -23.48 0.32 2.82
N ALA A 268 -22.97 -0.02 1.63
CA ALA A 268 -22.98 -1.40 1.14
C ALA A 268 -21.74 -2.20 1.56
N ILE A 269 -20.55 -1.58 1.53
CA ILE A 269 -19.28 -2.32 1.58
C ILE A 269 -18.43 -1.97 2.78
N PHE A 270 -18.39 -0.72 3.24
CA PHE A 270 -17.32 -0.26 4.13
C PHE A 270 -17.75 0.16 5.52
N PHE A 271 -19.06 0.28 5.79
CA PHE A 271 -19.66 0.56 7.10
C PHE A 271 -20.76 -0.46 7.44
#